data_AF-A0AAY3ZZA3-F1
#
_entry.id   AF-A0AAY3ZZA3-F1
#
_cell.length_a   1.000
_cell.length_b   1.000
_cell.length_c   1.000
_cell.angle_alpha   90.00
_cell.angle_beta   90.00
_cell.angle_gamma   90.00
#
_symmetry.space_group_name_H-M   'P 1'
#
loop_
_entity.id
_entity.type
_entity.pdbx_description
1 polymer ?
#
loop_
_entity_poly.entity_id
_entity_poly.type
_entity_poly.pdbx_seq_one_letter_code
_entity_poly.pdbx_strand_id
1 'polypeptide(L)'
;MVKGHSCYRPRRTGERKRKSVRGCIVDANLSVLNLVIVRKGEKDIPGLTDSTVPRRLGPKRASNIRKLFNLSKEDDRQRTQKNKEEAAEYAKLLAKRMKVCLHVLPLFRNASW
;
A
#
# COMPACT_ATOMS: atom_id res chain seq x y z
N MET A 1 -5.52 -7.57 34.04
CA MET A 1 -5.27 -7.09 32.67
C MET A 1 -6.32 -7.66 31.72
N VAL A 2 -6.77 -6.84 30.78
CA VAL A 2 -7.82 -7.14 29.77
C VAL A 2 -7.21 -7.02 28.36
N LYS A 3 -7.93 -7.40 27.31
CA LYS A 3 -7.53 -7.17 25.91
C LYS A 3 -7.24 -5.68 25.68
N GLY A 4 -6.07 -5.37 25.10
CA GLY A 4 -5.67 -4.00 24.73
C GLY A 4 -4.59 -3.37 25.63
N HIS A 5 -4.25 -3.97 26.77
CA HIS A 5 -3.15 -3.47 27.62
C HIS A 5 -1.77 -3.93 27.11
N SER A 6 -0.75 -3.07 27.21
CA SER A 6 0.57 -3.18 26.56
C SER A 6 1.46 -4.37 26.98
N CYS A 7 1.20 -5.02 28.12
CA CYS A 7 1.98 -6.18 28.60
C CYS A 7 1.19 -7.49 28.61
N TYR A 8 0.03 -7.53 27.93
CA TYR A 8 -0.86 -8.69 27.96
C TYR A 8 -1.58 -8.91 26.63
N ARG A 9 -1.50 -10.15 26.15
CA ARG A 9 -2.27 -10.64 25.01
C ARG A 9 -3.14 -11.82 25.47
N PRO A 10 -4.48 -11.67 25.53
CA PRO A 10 -5.37 -12.75 25.95
C PRO A 10 -5.37 -13.89 24.94
N ARG A 11 -5.55 -15.13 25.41
CA ARG A 11 -5.66 -16.32 24.55
C ARG A 11 -7.11 -16.60 24.16
N ARG A 12 -8.05 -16.28 25.05
CA ARG A 12 -9.49 -16.38 24.80
C ARG A 12 -10.17 -15.02 24.93
N THR A 13 -11.30 -14.87 24.27
CA THR A 13 -12.14 -13.67 24.36
C THR A 13 -12.69 -13.52 25.78
N GLY A 14 -12.69 -12.29 26.32
CA GLY A 14 -13.17 -11.99 27.67
C GLY A 14 -12.21 -12.33 28.82
N GLU A 15 -11.06 -12.96 28.54
CA GLU A 15 -10.11 -13.38 29.56
C GLU A 15 -9.48 -12.18 30.30
N ARG A 16 -9.57 -12.21 31.63
CA ARG A 16 -8.87 -11.26 32.52
C ARG A 16 -7.82 -12.02 33.32
N LYS A 17 -6.58 -11.53 33.28
CA LYS A 17 -5.46 -12.15 34.02
C LYS A 17 -4.69 -11.14 34.84
N ARG A 18 -4.32 -11.50 36.07
CA ARG A 18 -3.39 -10.71 36.90
C ARG A 18 -1.96 -11.06 36.50
N LYS A 19 -1.16 -10.04 36.24
CA LYS A 19 0.27 -10.14 35.93
C LYS A 19 1.00 -9.07 36.74
N SER A 20 2.20 -9.39 37.23
CA SER A 20 3.13 -8.39 37.72
C SER A 20 3.70 -7.62 36.54
N VAL A 21 3.73 -6.30 36.65
CA VAL A 21 4.33 -5.40 35.66
C VAL A 21 5.12 -4.35 36.42
N ARG A 22 6.29 -4.02 35.89
CA ARG A 22 7.14 -2.97 36.42
C ARG A 22 6.49 -1.61 36.12
N GLY A 23 6.46 -0.69 37.09
CA GLY A 23 5.94 0.68 36.92
C GLY A 23 6.74 1.54 35.93
N CYS A 24 6.39 2.81 35.77
CA CYS A 24 7.00 3.71 34.78
C CYS A 24 8.28 4.45 35.22
N ILE A 25 8.55 4.54 36.52
CA ILE A 25 9.73 5.26 37.07
C ILE A 25 11.03 4.62 36.55
N VAL A 26 12.15 5.31 36.41
CA VAL A 26 13.41 4.64 36.03
C VAL A 26 14.23 4.37 37.30
N ASP A 27 14.81 3.17 37.40
CA ASP A 27 15.66 2.74 38.52
C ASP A 27 16.87 1.98 37.97
N ALA A 28 17.95 1.89 38.74
CA ALA A 28 19.18 1.17 38.38
C ALA A 28 18.96 -0.34 38.17
N ASN A 29 17.89 -0.89 38.74
CA ASN A 29 17.52 -2.31 38.62
C ASN A 29 16.88 -2.69 37.26
N LEU A 30 17.15 -1.95 36.18
CA LEU A 30 16.65 -2.21 34.84
C LEU A 30 17.76 -2.77 33.95
N SER A 31 17.50 -3.88 33.25
CA SER A 31 18.50 -4.47 32.35
C SER A 31 18.64 -3.73 31.01
N VAL A 32 17.54 -3.15 30.50
CA VAL A 32 17.50 -2.47 29.19
C VAL A 32 16.55 -1.29 29.25
N LEU A 33 16.93 -0.17 28.63
CA LEU A 33 16.09 1.00 28.40
C LEU A 33 15.96 1.27 26.91
N ASN A 34 14.73 1.44 26.43
CA ASN A 34 14.44 1.79 25.05
C ASN A 34 14.33 3.31 24.92
N LEU A 35 15.18 3.93 24.09
CA LEU A 35 15.22 5.37 23.86
C LEU A 35 14.84 5.69 22.41
N VAL A 36 14.21 6.85 22.19
CA VAL A 36 13.85 7.37 20.87
C VAL A 36 14.45 8.77 20.71
N ILE A 37 15.24 8.98 19.66
CA ILE A 37 15.85 10.28 19.35
C ILE A 37 14.81 11.17 18.68
N VAL A 38 14.56 12.35 19.27
CA VAL A 38 13.59 13.32 18.76
C VAL A 38 14.26 14.43 17.93
N ARG A 39 15.50 14.80 18.27
CA ARG A 39 16.28 15.85 17.58
C ARG A 39 17.71 15.37 17.31
N LYS A 40 18.23 15.68 16.13
CA LYS A 40 19.65 15.44 15.79
C LYS A 40 20.53 16.52 16.43
N GLY A 41 21.71 16.13 16.91
CA GLY A 41 22.75 17.06 17.37
C GLY A 41 23.66 17.51 16.22
N GLU A 42 24.78 18.16 16.55
CA GLU A 42 25.76 18.66 15.57
C GLU A 42 26.53 17.54 14.86
N LYS A 43 26.78 16.42 15.56
CA LYS A 43 27.51 15.27 15.03
C LYS A 43 26.55 14.14 14.69
N ASP A 44 26.76 13.55 13.53
CA ASP A 44 26.08 12.32 13.14
C ASP A 44 26.64 11.11 13.94
N ILE A 45 25.75 10.15 14.22
CA ILE A 45 26.06 8.94 14.97
C ILE A 45 26.14 7.78 13.97
N PRO A 46 27.29 7.09 13.91
CA PRO A 46 27.51 6.05 12.92
C PRO A 46 26.48 4.93 13.04
N GLY A 47 25.86 4.55 11.92
CA GLY A 47 24.92 3.42 11.84
C GLY A 47 23.50 3.69 12.35
N LEU A 48 23.20 4.90 12.83
CA LEU A 48 21.83 5.30 13.19
C LEU A 48 21.33 6.46 12.33
N THR A 49 22.13 7.52 12.18
CA THR A 49 21.72 8.71 11.43
C THR A 49 22.13 8.70 9.96
N ASP A 50 23.09 7.85 9.59
CA ASP A 50 23.72 7.89 8.26
C ASP A 50 22.88 7.22 7.18
N SER A 51 22.17 6.15 7.53
CA SER A 51 21.35 5.40 6.58
C SER A 51 19.87 5.68 6.82
N THR A 52 19.17 6.20 5.80
CA THR A 52 17.72 6.34 5.84
C THR A 52 17.05 5.10 5.27
N VAL A 53 16.39 4.31 6.13
CA VAL A 53 15.61 3.16 5.67
C VAL A 53 14.22 3.61 5.23
N PRO A 54 13.84 3.46 3.95
CA PRO A 54 12.52 3.87 3.49
C PRO A 54 11.41 2.96 4.07
N ARG A 55 10.18 3.47 4.08
CA ARG A 55 9.02 2.66 4.50
C ARG A 55 8.80 1.52 3.52
N ARG A 56 8.81 0.29 4.03
CA ARG A 56 8.62 -0.93 3.21
C ARG A 56 7.26 -0.99 2.52
N LEU A 57 6.20 -0.50 3.16
CA LEU A 57 4.83 -0.57 2.64
C LEU A 57 4.24 0.82 2.46
N GLY A 58 3.69 1.04 1.26
CA GLY A 58 2.90 2.23 0.96
C GLY A 58 1.51 2.20 1.59
N PRO A 59 0.81 3.34 1.60
CA PRO A 59 -0.57 3.42 2.09
C PRO A 59 -1.50 2.55 1.26
N LYS A 60 -2.27 1.66 1.92
CA LYS A 60 -3.22 0.76 1.25
C LYS A 60 -4.54 1.43 0.85
N ARG A 61 -5.02 2.38 1.66
CA ARG A 61 -6.34 3.00 1.48
C ARG A 61 -6.26 4.16 0.49
N ALA A 62 -7.24 4.26 -0.42
CA ALA A 62 -7.30 5.31 -1.43
C ALA A 62 -7.22 6.73 -0.85
N SER A 63 -7.89 6.99 0.29
CA SER A 63 -7.83 8.30 0.95
C SER A 63 -6.42 8.68 1.41
N ASN A 64 -5.62 7.72 1.87
CA ASN A 64 -4.25 7.96 2.30
C ASN A 64 -3.29 8.09 1.11
N ILE A 65 -3.55 7.37 0.00
CA ILE A 65 -2.80 7.52 -1.25
C ILE A 65 -3.02 8.93 -1.81
N ARG A 66 -4.27 9.39 -1.91
CA ARG A 66 -4.60 10.74 -2.40
C ARG A 66 -3.90 11.83 -1.59
N LYS A 67 -3.91 11.71 -0.26
CA LYS A 67 -3.19 12.66 0.63
C LYS A 67 -1.68 12.65 0.43
N LEU A 68 -1.07 11.49 0.22
CA LEU A 68 0.38 11.37 0.06
C LEU A 68 0.87 12.01 -1.25
N PHE A 69 0.06 11.92 -2.29
CA PHE A 69 0.37 12.47 -3.62
C PHE A 69 -0.35 13.78 -3.93
N ASN A 70 -1.04 14.39 -2.95
CA ASN A 70 -1.86 15.59 -3.10
C ASN A 70 -2.88 15.53 -4.27
N LEU A 71 -3.44 14.35 -4.53
CA LEU A 71 -4.42 14.13 -5.60
C LEU A 71 -5.82 14.60 -5.17
N SER A 72 -6.54 15.24 -6.09
CA SER A 72 -7.95 15.56 -5.92
C SER A 72 -8.85 14.41 -6.36
N LYS A 73 -10.17 14.51 -6.14
CA LYS A 73 -11.11 13.50 -6.64
C LYS A 73 -11.26 13.56 -8.16
N GLU A 74 -10.92 14.69 -8.76
CA GLU A 74 -11.03 14.97 -10.19
C GLU A 74 -9.94 14.22 -10.96
N ASP A 75 -8.75 14.04 -10.38
CA ASP A 75 -7.65 13.28 -10.98
C ASP A 75 -8.03 11.81 -11.22
N ASP A 76 -8.78 11.21 -10.29
CA ASP A 76 -9.34 9.87 -10.47
C ASP A 76 -10.35 9.84 -11.64
N ARG A 77 -11.15 10.90 -11.82
CA ARG A 77 -12.10 10.98 -12.93
C ARG A 77 -11.38 11.10 -14.27
N GLN A 78 -10.38 11.97 -14.36
CA GLN A 78 -9.57 12.12 -15.59
C GLN A 78 -8.92 10.79 -15.98
N ARG A 79 -8.36 10.05 -15.01
CA ARG A 79 -7.80 8.72 -15.26
C ARG A 79 -8.86 7.74 -15.77
N THR A 80 -10.04 7.71 -15.16
CA THR A 80 -11.12 6.83 -15.64
C THR A 80 -11.64 7.21 -17.02
N GLN A 81 -11.71 8.50 -17.35
CA GLN A 81 -12.17 8.97 -18.65
C GLN A 81 -11.18 8.60 -19.76
N LYS A 82 -9.88 8.82 -19.50
CA LYS A 82 -8.81 8.41 -20.41
C LYS A 82 -8.82 6.90 -20.67
N ASN A 83 -9.00 6.08 -19.63
CA ASN A 83 -9.13 4.63 -19.78
C ASN A 83 -10.36 4.22 -20.61
N LYS A 84 -11.49 4.93 -20.50
CA LYS A 84 -12.70 4.67 -21.31
C LYS A 84 -12.49 5.02 -22.77
N GLU A 85 -11.83 6.14 -23.05
CA GLU A 85 -11.49 6.57 -24.40
C GLU A 85 -10.54 5.58 -25.08
N GLU A 86 -9.50 5.14 -24.36
CA GLU A 86 -8.55 4.11 -24.83
C GLU A 86 -9.25 2.77 -25.12
N ALA A 87 -10.19 2.35 -24.27
CA ALA A 87 -10.97 1.13 -24.50
C ALA A 87 -11.92 1.25 -25.71
N ALA A 88 -12.54 2.42 -25.90
CA ALA A 88 -13.40 2.68 -27.05
C ALA A 88 -12.60 2.67 -28.36
N GLU A 89 -11.40 3.25 -28.37
CA GLU A 89 -10.48 3.17 -29.50
C GLU A 89 -10.07 1.73 -29.82
N TYR A 90 -9.73 0.94 -28.78
CA TYR A 90 -9.40 -0.47 -28.97
C TYR A 90 -10.58 -1.28 -29.56
N ALA A 91 -11.81 -1.01 -29.11
CA ALA A 91 -13.01 -1.66 -29.65
C ALA A 91 -13.26 -1.31 -31.13
N LYS A 92 -13.06 -0.04 -31.52
CA LYS A 92 -13.14 0.38 -32.94
C LYS A 92 -12.11 -0.35 -33.78
N LEU A 93 -10.88 -0.47 -33.29
CA LEU A 93 -9.79 -1.19 -33.95
C LEU A 93 -10.11 -2.68 -34.13
N LEU A 94 -10.67 -3.32 -33.10
CA LEU A 94 -11.08 -4.72 -33.13
C LEU A 94 -12.21 -4.95 -34.14
N ALA A 95 -13.23 -4.08 -34.14
CA ALA A 95 -14.33 -4.14 -35.12
C ALA A 95 -13.82 -3.96 -36.55
N LYS A 96 -12.87 -3.04 -36.76
CA LYS A 96 -12.23 -2.82 -38.06
C LYS A 96 -11.46 -4.07 -38.52
N ARG A 97 -10.71 -4.72 -37.63
CA ARG A 97 -10.02 -6.00 -37.91
C ARG A 97 -10.99 -7.15 -38.21
N MET A 98 -12.06 -7.30 -37.43
CA MET A 98 -13.08 -8.34 -37.67
C MET A 98 -13.75 -8.16 -39.03
N LYS A 99 -14.07 -6.92 -39.42
CA LYS A 99 -14.70 -6.63 -40.71
C LYS A 99 -13.78 -6.97 -41.88
N VAL A 100 -12.47 -6.69 -41.76
CA VAL A 100 -11.46 -7.10 -42.75
C VAL A 100 -11.34 -8.63 -42.81
N CYS A 101 -11.17 -9.31 -41.67
CA CYS A 101 -11.08 -10.78 -41.66
C CYS A 101 -12.33 -11.45 -42.25
N LEU A 102 -13.54 -10.97 -41.93
CA LEU A 102 -14.79 -11.52 -42.45
C LEU A 102 -14.93 -11.31 -43.97
N HIS A 103 -14.41 -10.20 -44.51
CA HIS A 103 -14.40 -9.96 -45.95
C HIS A 103 -13.37 -10.83 -46.68
N VAL A 104 -12.23 -11.11 -46.06
CA VAL A 104 -11.13 -11.89 -46.66
C VAL A 104 -11.35 -13.41 -46.55
N LEU A 105 -12.06 -13.90 -45.52
CA LEU A 105 -12.32 -15.33 -45.32
C LEU A 105 -13.04 -16.04 -46.50
N PRO A 106 -14.10 -15.47 -47.10
CA PRO A 106 -14.78 -16.06 -48.26
C PRO A 106 -13.89 -16.17 -49.50
N LEU A 107 -12.97 -15.20 -49.69
CA LEU A 107 -12.02 -15.19 -50.80
C LEU A 107 -10.98 -16.32 -50.68
N PHE A 108 -10.58 -16.67 -49.46
CA PHE A 108 -9.70 -17.82 -49.20
C PHE A 108 -10.43 -19.17 -49.31
N ARG A 109 -11.73 -19.22 -48.95
CA ARG A 109 -12.51 -20.46 -48.96
C ARG A 109 -12.91 -20.92 -50.36
N ASN A 110 -13.15 -19.99 -51.28
CA ASN A 110 -13.47 -20.27 -52.69
C ASN A 110 -12.23 -20.44 -53.58
N ALA A 111 -11.02 -20.31 -53.02
CA ALA A 111 -9.74 -20.52 -53.70
C ALA A 111 -9.13 -21.91 -53.41
N SER A 112 -9.94 -22.86 -52.94
CA SER A 112 -9.55 -24.26 -52.80
C SER A 112 -9.90 -25.01 -54.09
N TRP A 113 -8.89 -25.68 -54.64
CA TRP A 113 -8.91 -26.51 -55.85
C TRP A 113 -10.01 -27.58 -55.86
#